data_AF-A0A1C0U5Y3-F1
#
_entry.id   AF-A0A1C0U5Y3-F1
#
_cell.length_a   1.000
_cell.length_b   1.000
_cell.length_c   1.000
_cell.angle_alpha   90.00
_cell.angle_beta   90.00
_cell.angle_gamma   90.00
#
_symmetry.space_group_name_H-M   'P 1'
#
loop_
_entity.id
_entity.type
_entity.pdbx_description
1 polymer ?
#
loop_
_entity_poly.entity_id
_entity_poly.type
_entity_poly.pdbx_seq_one_letter_code
_entity_poly.pdbx_strand_id
1 'polypeptide(L)'
;MVDVIVIIKSLGQTADLLVEKQFIPAEKFEFLFENADTFNCGPDVGLTLVFHADSRILKSVQITLINAYEGSGEYNGELPYPFLHSMDRTIVRALMGEPDSAGGPEKIPVIGMVGGYDSYTHKLNEQYPNTEVRLLYLADLRVHALIFERF
;
A
#
# COMPACT_ATOMS: atom_id res chain seq x y z
N MET A 1 8.28 -1.08 16.12
CA MET A 1 7.74 -0.40 14.94
C MET A 1 8.32 -1.08 13.72
N VAL A 2 7.47 -1.47 12.78
CA VAL A 2 7.90 -2.21 11.58
C VAL A 2 8.61 -1.27 10.62
N ASP A 3 9.76 -1.67 10.11
CA ASP A 3 10.48 -0.93 9.07
C ASP A 3 9.80 -1.15 7.71
N VAL A 4 9.00 -0.18 7.28
CA VAL A 4 8.23 -0.30 6.04
C VAL A 4 9.11 -0.37 4.80
N ILE A 5 10.30 0.24 4.80
CA ILE A 5 11.23 0.22 3.67
C ILE A 5 11.75 -1.19 3.47
N VAL A 6 12.09 -1.88 4.55
CA VAL A 6 12.49 -3.29 4.53
C VAL A 6 11.36 -4.17 3.98
N ILE A 7 10.12 -3.94 4.40
CA ILE A 7 8.96 -4.71 3.94
C ILE A 7 8.69 -4.50 2.44
N ILE A 8 8.74 -3.25 1.95
CA ILE A 8 8.55 -2.96 0.52
C ILE A 8 9.66 -3.65 -0.30
N LYS A 9 10.91 -3.62 0.15
CA LYS A 9 12.02 -4.35 -0.51
C LYS A 9 11.88 -5.87 -0.46
N SER A 10 11.01 -6.39 0.40
CA SER A 10 10.66 -7.79 0.50
C SER A 10 9.53 -8.21 -0.44
N LEU A 11 8.98 -7.31 -1.28
CA LEU A 11 8.00 -7.66 -2.31
C LEU A 11 8.50 -8.82 -3.20
N GLY A 12 7.67 -9.85 -3.35
CA GLY A 12 8.03 -11.10 -4.04
C GLY A 12 8.69 -12.17 -3.17
N GLN A 13 8.95 -11.91 -1.88
CA GLN A 13 9.38 -12.93 -0.91
C GLN A 13 8.17 -13.59 -0.23
N THR A 14 8.35 -14.78 0.31
CA THR A 14 7.28 -15.53 0.99
C THR A 14 7.06 -15.05 2.43
N ALA A 15 5.83 -15.16 2.92
CA ALA A 15 5.48 -14.85 4.30
C ALA A 15 6.40 -15.55 5.31
N ASP A 16 6.76 -16.81 5.05
CA ASP A 16 7.60 -17.61 5.93
C ASP A 16 9.03 -17.04 6.05
N LEU A 17 9.59 -16.53 4.95
CA LEU A 17 10.90 -15.86 4.97
C LEU A 17 10.85 -14.52 5.73
N LEU A 18 9.73 -13.79 5.64
CA LEU A 18 9.55 -12.55 6.38
C LEU A 18 9.40 -12.81 7.89
N VAL A 19 8.73 -13.91 8.27
CA VAL A 19 8.61 -14.35 9.66
C VAL A 19 9.97 -14.82 10.20
N GLU A 20 10.72 -15.61 9.43
CA GLU A 20 12.07 -16.08 9.80
C GLU A 20 13.02 -14.91 10.04
N LYS A 21 12.98 -13.90 9.17
CA LYS A 21 13.75 -12.65 9.32
C LYS A 21 13.20 -11.69 10.38
N GLN A 22 12.10 -12.06 11.04
CA GLN A 22 11.42 -11.27 12.07
C GLN A 22 10.93 -9.91 11.57
N PHE A 23 10.65 -9.80 10.27
CA PHE A 23 10.09 -8.58 9.67
C PHE A 23 8.59 -8.44 9.98
N ILE A 24 7.89 -9.56 10.12
CA ILE A 24 6.46 -9.62 10.47
C ILE A 24 6.19 -10.71 11.52
N PRO A 25 5.13 -10.58 12.34
CA PRO A 25 4.74 -11.61 13.29
C PRO A 25 4.09 -12.82 12.60
N ALA A 26 4.28 -14.01 13.16
CA ALA A 26 3.73 -15.27 12.63
C ALA A 26 2.21 -15.43 12.80
N GLU A 27 1.58 -14.67 13.70
CA GLU A 27 0.21 -14.92 14.18
C GLU A 27 -0.85 -14.01 13.54
N LYS A 28 -0.47 -13.11 12.63
CA LYS A 28 -1.38 -12.05 12.14
C LYS A 28 -1.92 -12.27 10.72
N PHE A 29 -2.10 -13.51 10.29
CA PHE A 29 -2.58 -13.81 8.94
C PHE A 29 -4.11 -13.98 8.92
N GLU A 30 -4.78 -13.19 8.07
CA GLU A 30 -6.24 -13.13 8.00
C GLU A 30 -6.74 -13.26 6.55
N PHE A 31 -7.71 -14.13 6.32
CA PHE A 31 -8.40 -14.24 5.03
C PHE A 31 -9.68 -13.43 5.06
N LEU A 32 -9.94 -12.65 4.01
CA LEU A 32 -11.18 -11.85 3.90
C LEU A 32 -12.43 -12.72 3.72
N PHE A 33 -12.28 -13.87 3.06
CA PHE A 33 -13.35 -14.85 2.84
C PHE A 33 -12.77 -16.25 2.65
N GLU A 34 -13.62 -17.27 2.80
CA GLU A 34 -13.26 -18.65 2.52
C GLU A 34 -12.87 -18.81 1.04
N ASN A 35 -11.72 -19.42 0.78
CA ASN A 35 -11.12 -19.56 -0.57
C ASN A 35 -10.68 -18.24 -1.24
N ALA A 36 -10.36 -17.20 -0.46
CA ALA A 36 -9.72 -16.02 -1.04
C ALA A 36 -8.35 -16.35 -1.64
N ASP A 37 -8.08 -15.85 -2.85
CA ASP A 37 -6.78 -15.99 -3.54
C ASP A 37 -5.66 -15.21 -2.82
N THR A 38 -6.02 -14.41 -1.81
CA THR A 38 -5.09 -13.63 -1.01
C THR A 38 -5.44 -13.67 0.47
N PHE A 39 -4.42 -13.47 1.30
CA PHE A 39 -4.59 -13.20 2.73
C PHE A 39 -3.77 -11.99 3.13
N ASN A 40 -4.20 -11.36 4.23
CA ASN A 40 -3.62 -10.13 4.75
C ASN A 40 -2.78 -10.41 6.00
N CYS A 41 -1.80 -9.54 6.26
CA CYS A 41 -1.14 -9.41 7.54
C CYS A 41 -1.08 -7.95 7.94
N GLY A 42 -1.55 -7.63 9.16
CA GLY A 42 -1.48 -6.29 9.75
C GLY A 42 -0.35 -6.19 10.78
N PRO A 43 0.93 -6.08 10.37
CA PRO A 43 2.03 -6.13 11.33
C PRO A 43 2.07 -4.88 12.24
N ASP A 44 1.57 -3.73 11.78
CA ASP A 44 1.48 -2.46 12.51
C ASP A 44 0.17 -1.70 12.17
N VAL A 45 -0.19 -0.70 12.97
CA VAL A 45 -1.38 0.15 12.73
C VAL A 45 -1.24 0.90 11.41
N GLY A 46 -2.28 0.87 10.58
CA GLY A 46 -2.28 1.49 9.25
C GLY A 46 -1.38 0.80 8.22
N LEU A 47 -0.82 -0.39 8.52
CA LEU A 47 0.00 -1.16 7.58
C LEU A 47 -0.66 -2.50 7.29
N THR A 48 -0.98 -2.75 6.02
CA THR A 48 -1.57 -4.01 5.54
C THR A 48 -0.67 -4.63 4.47
N LEU A 49 -0.29 -5.87 4.67
CA LEU A 49 0.48 -6.66 3.71
C LEU A 49 -0.44 -7.68 3.05
N VAL A 50 -0.43 -7.77 1.73
CA VAL A 50 -1.27 -8.71 0.98
C VAL A 50 -0.39 -9.78 0.36
N PHE A 51 -0.71 -11.03 0.64
CA PHE A 51 0.00 -12.20 0.14
C PHE A 51 -0.91 -13.03 -0.77
N HIS A 52 -0.32 -13.69 -1.75
CA HIS A 52 -1.02 -14.73 -2.50
C HIS A 52 -1.27 -15.96 -1.61
N ALA A 53 -2.46 -16.54 -1.64
CA ALA A 53 -2.84 -17.66 -0.76
C ALA A 53 -1.94 -18.90 -0.94
N ASP A 54 -1.83 -19.40 -2.18
CA ASP A 54 -1.08 -20.64 -2.44
C ASP A 54 0.44 -20.46 -2.30
N SER A 55 1.02 -19.51 -3.04
CA SER A 55 2.47 -19.28 -3.05
C SER A 55 2.99 -18.56 -1.81
N ARG A 56 2.10 -17.97 -1.01
CA ARG A 56 2.44 -17.14 0.17
C ARG A 56 3.37 -15.97 -0.14
N ILE A 57 3.47 -15.56 -1.41
CA ILE A 57 4.33 -14.46 -1.86
C ILE A 57 3.69 -13.12 -1.53
N LEU A 58 4.46 -12.19 -0.96
CA LEU A 58 4.06 -10.80 -0.71
C LEU A 58 3.82 -10.09 -2.05
N LYS A 59 2.56 -9.75 -2.32
CA LYS A 59 2.12 -9.07 -3.54
C LYS A 59 2.05 -7.56 -3.39
N SER A 60 1.54 -7.07 -2.26
CA SER A 60 1.46 -5.63 -2.02
C SER A 60 1.64 -5.23 -0.56
N VAL A 61 2.11 -4.00 -0.39
CA VAL A 61 2.26 -3.30 0.89
C VAL A 61 1.38 -2.05 0.83
N GLN A 62 0.41 -1.94 1.73
CA GLN A 62 -0.55 -0.85 1.78
C GLN A 62 -0.36 -0.05 3.06
N ILE A 63 -0.19 1.27 2.94
CA ILE A 63 0.03 2.19 4.04
C ILE A 63 -1.12 3.18 4.07
N THR A 64 -1.91 3.17 5.14
CA THR A 64 -3.01 4.11 5.38
C THR A 64 -2.48 5.40 5.99
N LEU A 65 -2.67 6.53 5.29
CA LEU A 65 -2.29 7.87 5.76
C LEU A 65 -3.47 8.63 6.38
N ILE A 66 -4.69 8.40 5.88
CA ILE A 66 -5.92 8.96 6.42
C ILE A 66 -6.92 7.83 6.60
N ASN A 67 -7.43 7.65 7.82
CA ASN A 67 -8.37 6.57 8.13
C ASN A 67 -9.79 6.92 7.68
N ALA A 68 -10.00 6.91 6.36
CA ALA A 68 -11.27 7.27 5.74
C ALA A 68 -12.35 6.18 5.84
N TYR A 69 -11.94 4.94 6.14
CA TYR A 69 -12.81 3.78 6.28
C TYR A 69 -12.53 3.10 7.63
N GLU A 70 -13.55 2.58 8.32
CA GLU A 70 -13.33 1.86 9.58
C GLU A 70 -12.43 0.63 9.37
N GLY A 71 -11.41 0.44 10.22
CA GLY A 71 -10.55 -0.75 10.15
C GLY A 71 -9.15 -0.56 10.72
N SER A 72 -8.20 -0.14 9.88
CA SER A 72 -6.76 -0.30 10.15
C SER A 72 -6.07 0.84 10.90
N GLY A 73 -6.71 2.01 11.00
CA GLY A 73 -6.11 3.21 11.62
C GLY A 73 -5.07 3.90 10.71
N GLU A 74 -4.45 4.96 11.23
CA GLU A 74 -3.46 5.76 10.49
C GLU A 74 -2.03 5.29 10.83
N TYR A 75 -1.21 5.09 9.79
CA TYR A 75 0.19 4.74 9.95
C TYR A 75 0.96 5.97 10.42
N ASN A 76 1.71 5.83 11.51
CA ASN A 76 2.48 6.93 12.12
C ASN A 76 4.01 6.69 12.06
N GLY A 77 4.45 5.61 11.40
CA GLY A 77 5.87 5.31 11.24
C GLY A 77 6.56 6.14 10.15
N GLU A 78 7.81 5.82 9.87
CA GLU A 78 8.57 6.48 8.82
C GLU A 78 8.06 6.06 7.42
N LEU A 79 7.88 7.03 6.52
CA LEU A 79 7.46 6.75 5.14
C LEU A 79 8.68 6.70 4.21
N PRO A 80 8.62 5.86 3.17
CA PRO A 80 9.68 5.85 2.16
C PRO A 80 9.74 7.20 1.44
N TYR A 81 10.95 7.73 1.24
CA TYR A 81 11.15 8.92 0.41
C TYR A 81 10.59 8.67 -1.01
N PRO A 82 9.87 9.62 -1.63
CA PRO A 82 9.66 11.02 -1.25
C PRO A 82 8.34 11.30 -0.48
N PHE A 83 7.67 10.28 0.04
CA PHE A 83 6.30 10.43 0.54
C PHE A 83 6.21 11.11 1.91
N LEU A 84 5.12 11.85 2.11
CA LEU A 84 4.82 12.58 3.32
C LEU A 84 3.50 12.08 3.91
N HIS A 85 3.35 12.17 5.24
CA HIS A 85 2.12 11.78 5.93
C HIS A 85 0.92 12.64 5.52
N SER A 86 1.16 13.90 5.17
CA SER A 86 0.15 14.80 4.65
C SER A 86 0.58 15.33 3.29
N MET A 87 -0.13 14.90 2.26
CA MET A 87 0.07 15.35 0.88
C MET A 87 -1.23 15.23 0.09
N ASP A 88 -1.37 16.07 -0.91
CA ASP A 88 -2.42 16.01 -1.92
C ASP A 88 -1.83 15.66 -3.29
N ARG A 89 -2.70 15.48 -4.28
CA ARG A 89 -2.29 15.19 -5.65
C ARG A 89 -1.29 16.21 -6.23
N THR A 90 -1.39 17.49 -5.83
CA THR A 90 -0.50 18.55 -6.33
C THR A 90 0.92 18.31 -5.82
N ILE A 91 1.07 18.05 -4.52
CA ILE A 91 2.35 17.73 -3.89
C ILE A 91 2.94 16.45 -4.50
N VAL A 92 2.12 15.40 -4.65
CA VAL A 92 2.56 14.12 -5.24
C VAL A 92 3.16 14.33 -6.63
N ARG A 93 2.46 15.07 -7.50
CA ARG A 93 2.95 15.31 -8.87
C ARG A 93 4.14 16.25 -8.93
N ALA A 94 4.29 17.15 -7.96
CA ALA A 94 5.51 17.94 -7.83
C ALA A 94 6.73 17.07 -7.47
N LEU A 95 6.54 16.02 -6.65
CA LEU A 95 7.59 15.10 -6.22
C LEU A 95 7.89 14.00 -7.26
N MET A 96 6.84 13.44 -7.88
CA MET A 96 6.91 12.23 -8.70
C MET A 96 6.82 12.52 -10.22
N GLY A 97 6.38 13.72 -10.59
CA GLY A 97 6.03 14.09 -11.96
C GLY A 97 4.68 13.50 -12.39
N GLU A 98 4.46 13.49 -13.70
CA GLU A 98 3.24 12.91 -14.28
C GLU A 98 3.17 11.39 -14.06
N PRO A 99 1.99 10.85 -13.70
CA PRO A 99 1.78 9.43 -13.51
C PRO A 99 1.70 8.66 -14.83
N ASP A 100 2.01 7.36 -14.77
CA ASP A 100 1.86 6.43 -15.89
C ASP A 100 0.37 6.13 -16.16
N SER A 101 -0.45 6.12 -15.10
CA SER A 101 -1.91 6.02 -15.18
C SER A 101 -2.57 6.84 -14.08
N ALA A 102 -3.73 7.43 -14.35
CA ALA A 102 -4.50 8.19 -13.39
C ALA A 102 -6.00 7.96 -13.55
N GLY A 103 -6.70 7.87 -12.42
CA GLY A 103 -8.17 7.88 -12.34
C GLY A 103 -8.65 9.14 -11.62
N GLY A 104 -9.69 9.79 -12.15
CA GLY A 104 -10.35 10.90 -11.48
C GLY A 104 -11.31 10.41 -10.39
N PRO A 105 -11.88 11.35 -9.59
CA PRO A 105 -12.92 10.99 -8.64
C PRO A 105 -14.12 10.34 -9.33
N GLU A 106 -14.60 9.23 -8.77
CA GLU A 106 -15.73 8.47 -9.28
C GLU A 106 -16.79 8.28 -8.20
N LYS A 107 -18.06 8.35 -8.60
CA LYS A 107 -19.18 8.07 -7.71
C LYS A 107 -19.49 6.58 -7.77
N ILE A 108 -19.11 5.84 -6.73
CA ILE A 108 -19.43 4.42 -6.60
C ILE A 108 -20.76 4.27 -5.83
N PRO A 109 -21.73 3.48 -6.35
CA PRO A 109 -22.95 3.18 -5.62
C PRO A 109 -22.64 2.63 -4.21
N VAL A 110 -23.42 3.04 -3.20
CA VAL A 110 -23.27 2.65 -1.78
C VAL A 110 -22.03 3.24 -1.07
N ILE A 111 -20.88 3.33 -1.75
CA ILE A 111 -19.60 3.81 -1.16
C ILE A 111 -19.49 5.35 -1.20
N GLY A 112 -20.15 6.01 -2.18
CA GLY A 112 -20.09 7.45 -2.35
C GLY A 112 -19.00 7.89 -3.32
N MET A 113 -18.49 9.13 -3.17
CA MET A 113 -17.43 9.66 -4.02
C MET A 113 -16.07 9.13 -3.56
N VAL A 114 -15.37 8.40 -4.41
CA VAL A 114 -13.95 8.02 -4.22
C VAL A 114 -13.07 8.97 -5.03
N GLY A 115 -11.89 9.35 -4.53
CA GLY A 115 -11.09 10.44 -5.10
C GLY A 115 -10.24 10.10 -6.32
N GLY A 116 -10.22 8.84 -6.74
CA GLY A 116 -9.39 8.37 -7.83
C GLY A 116 -7.98 7.98 -7.37
N TYR A 117 -7.04 7.90 -8.32
CA TYR A 117 -5.68 7.43 -8.06
C TYR A 117 -4.67 8.02 -9.06
N ASP A 118 -3.40 8.02 -8.68
CA ASP A 118 -2.26 8.14 -9.59
C ASP A 118 -1.38 6.88 -9.43
N SER A 119 -0.84 6.36 -10.53
CA SER A 119 0.01 5.16 -10.55
C SER A 119 1.35 5.42 -11.25
N TYR A 120 2.42 4.86 -10.69
CA TYR A 120 3.79 5.03 -11.15
C TYR A 120 4.53 3.69 -11.17
N THR A 121 4.91 3.21 -12.35
CA THR A 121 5.54 1.89 -12.55
C THR A 121 7.07 1.98 -12.65
N HIS A 122 7.59 3.15 -13.05
CA HIS A 122 9.03 3.32 -13.34
C HIS A 122 9.73 4.38 -12.48
N LYS A 123 8.99 5.27 -11.81
CA LYS A 123 9.58 6.42 -11.09
C LYS A 123 10.51 6.03 -9.96
N LEU A 124 10.20 4.97 -9.23
CA LEU A 124 11.00 4.50 -8.11
C LEU A 124 11.70 3.16 -8.40
N ASN A 125 11.88 2.79 -9.67
CA ASN A 125 12.40 1.47 -10.04
C ASN A 125 13.83 1.20 -9.53
N GLU A 126 14.65 2.24 -9.33
CA GLU A 126 15.98 2.10 -8.73
C GLU A 126 15.91 1.69 -7.24
N GLN A 127 14.88 2.15 -6.52
CA GLN A 127 14.70 1.86 -5.10
C GLN A 127 13.85 0.60 -4.87
N TYR A 128 12.84 0.41 -5.73
CA TYR A 128 11.83 -0.64 -5.67
C TYR A 128 11.63 -1.22 -7.08
N PRO A 129 12.47 -2.17 -7.51
CA PRO A 129 12.38 -2.75 -8.84
C PRO A 129 11.10 -3.57 -9.02
N ASN A 130 10.55 -3.56 -10.23
CA ASN A 130 9.31 -4.29 -10.59
C ASN A 130 8.13 -3.97 -9.65
N THR A 131 8.05 -2.72 -9.20
CA THR A 131 7.02 -2.26 -8.26
C THR A 131 6.23 -1.11 -8.85
N GLU A 132 4.92 -1.26 -8.92
CA GLU A 132 3.98 -0.19 -9.14
C GLU A 132 3.72 0.52 -7.80
N VAL A 133 3.79 1.84 -7.81
CA VAL A 133 3.41 2.68 -6.67
C VAL A 133 2.14 3.44 -7.01
N ARG A 134 1.08 3.16 -6.26
CA ARG A 134 -0.23 3.78 -6.43
C ARG A 134 -0.55 4.65 -5.22
N LEU A 135 -1.01 5.86 -5.50
CA LEU A 135 -1.54 6.78 -4.50
C LEU A 135 -3.04 6.85 -4.66
N LEU A 136 -3.76 6.59 -3.57
CA LEU A 136 -5.22 6.65 -3.53
C LEU A 136 -5.68 7.95 -2.88
N TYR A 137 -6.66 8.60 -3.53
CA TYR A 137 -7.13 9.92 -3.14
C TYR A 137 -8.52 9.88 -2.52
N LEU A 138 -8.77 10.79 -1.58
CA LEU A 138 -10.12 11.19 -1.17
C LEU A 138 -10.77 12.10 -2.21
N ALA A 139 -12.06 12.34 -2.10
CA ALA A 139 -12.80 13.23 -3.02
C ALA A 139 -12.21 14.65 -3.13
N ASP A 140 -11.52 15.12 -2.09
CA ASP A 140 -10.80 16.41 -2.06
C ASP A 140 -9.33 16.31 -2.49
N LEU A 141 -8.94 15.18 -3.08
CA LEU A 141 -7.61 14.88 -3.63
C LEU A 141 -6.47 14.76 -2.61
N ARG A 142 -6.78 14.69 -1.30
CA ARG A 142 -5.79 14.29 -0.29
C ARG A 142 -5.46 12.81 -0.42
N VAL A 143 -4.18 12.45 -0.26
CA VAL A 143 -3.77 11.03 -0.27
C VAL A 143 -4.24 10.38 1.02
N HIS A 144 -5.03 9.31 0.91
CA HIS A 144 -5.41 8.52 2.08
C HIS A 144 -4.64 7.20 2.18
N ALA A 145 -4.06 6.70 1.09
CA ALA A 145 -3.27 5.48 1.11
C ALA A 145 -2.18 5.45 0.03
N LEU A 146 -1.11 4.71 0.35
CA LEU A 146 -0.03 4.33 -0.57
C LEU A 146 -0.06 2.82 -0.76
N ILE A 147 0.07 2.37 -1.99
CA ILE A 147 0.15 0.94 -2.32
C ILE A 147 1.42 0.71 -3.13
N PHE A 148 2.28 -0.18 -2.65
CA PHE A 148 3.40 -0.74 -3.41
C PHE A 148 3.02 -2.14 -3.83
N GLU A 149 2.88 -2.38 -5.13
CA GLU A 149 2.45 -3.66 -5.67
C GLU A 149 3.47 -4.19 -6.68
N ARG A 150 3.80 -5.47 -6.56
CA ARG A 150 4.69 -6.13 -7.51
C ARG A 150 3.94 -6.52 -8.78
N PHE A 151 4.47 -6.13 -9.94
CA PHE A 151 3.97 -6.53 -11.27
C PHE A 151 4.86 -7.59 -11.94
#